data_AF-A0A440KIB1-F1
#
_entry.id   AF-A0A440KIB1-F1
#
_cell.length_a   1.000
_cell.length_b   1.000
_cell.length_c   1.000
_cell.angle_alpha   90.00
_cell.angle_beta   90.00
_cell.angle_gamma   90.00
#
_symmetry.space_group_name_H-M   'P 1'
#
loop_
_entity.id
_entity.type
_entity.pdbx_description
1 polymer ?
#
loop_
_entity_poly.entity_id
_entity_poly.type
_entity_poly.pdbx_seq_one_letter_code
_entity_poly.pdbx_strand_id
1 'polypeptide(L)'
;KPIDLEHQKKFERVDQQAKFAVDPWHAATDAGEAHNDELAGPTHEAPPTKFNIWEMRAAYHAEVAQVDDLVGRILDTLTETGQLDRTIIVFMSDHGDMMGDHGLLYKGCRFYEGVVHVPLVISVPGSPAQGSVSNALVELVDIAPTLLSLSGLEVPKAMQGLSLDQMLLGNTSLDCHKPYVVSEYHNSLRFRGSRGSRASMYYDGRHKLNVYHDVGIGELFDHKEDPNEHYDLWDSHHHRGLKYDLLGRSFSAMMLRSGSGPERIEDY
;
A
#
# COMPACT_ATOMS: atom_id res chain seq x y z
N LYS A 1 -16.27 22.35 -0.03
CA LYS A 1 -15.46 21.78 1.06
C LYS A 1 -14.40 20.90 0.41
N PRO A 2 -13.11 21.17 0.63
CA PRO A 2 -12.02 20.42 -0.03
C PRO A 2 -12.08 18.95 0.37
N ILE A 3 -11.67 18.07 -0.54
CA ILE A 3 -11.45 16.63 -0.34
C ILE A 3 -9.96 16.38 -0.09
N ASP A 4 -9.55 15.19 0.35
CA ASP A 4 -8.13 14.93 0.67
C ASP A 4 -7.23 15.06 -0.57
N LEU A 5 -7.79 14.87 -1.77
CA LEU A 5 -7.09 15.14 -3.05
C LEU A 5 -6.76 16.63 -3.23
N GLU A 6 -7.66 17.53 -2.83
CA GLU A 6 -7.40 18.98 -2.82
C GLU A 6 -6.42 19.37 -1.71
N HIS A 7 -6.38 18.61 -0.61
CA HIS A 7 -5.34 18.76 0.40
C HIS A 7 -3.96 18.38 -0.17
N GLN A 8 -3.88 17.31 -0.96
CA GLN A 8 -2.66 16.92 -1.62
C GLN A 8 -2.22 17.89 -2.73
N LYS A 9 -3.15 18.60 -3.38
CA LYS A 9 -2.78 19.71 -4.29
C LYS A 9 -2.04 20.86 -3.59
N LYS A 10 -2.13 20.99 -2.26
CA LYS A 10 -1.29 21.96 -1.53
C LYS A 10 0.21 21.63 -1.62
N PHE A 11 0.56 20.41 -2.03
CA PHE A 11 1.91 20.01 -2.39
C PHE A 11 2.28 20.34 -3.86
N GLU A 12 1.40 20.90 -4.70
CA GLU A 12 1.74 21.30 -6.09
C GLU A 12 2.87 22.33 -6.16
N ARG A 13 3.06 23.12 -5.09
CA ARG A 13 4.19 24.08 -4.96
C ARG A 13 5.43 23.47 -4.30
N VAL A 14 5.31 22.25 -3.76
CA VAL A 14 6.44 21.43 -3.33
C VAL A 14 6.84 20.63 -4.57
N ASP A 15 7.65 21.27 -5.41
CA ASP A 15 7.99 20.77 -6.73
C ASP A 15 8.90 19.52 -6.65
N GLN A 16 8.28 18.34 -6.54
CA GLN A 16 8.91 17.05 -6.86
C GLN A 16 8.12 16.27 -7.93
N GLN A 17 7.30 16.98 -8.71
CA GLN A 17 6.87 16.55 -10.04
C GLN A 17 7.75 17.13 -11.16
N ALA A 18 8.80 17.88 -10.83
CA ALA A 18 9.75 18.32 -11.82
C ALA A 18 10.43 17.10 -12.48
N LYS A 19 10.33 17.05 -13.82
CA LYS A 19 11.09 16.13 -14.69
C LYS A 19 12.62 16.27 -14.54
N PHE A 20 13.08 17.22 -13.74
CA PHE A 20 14.48 17.53 -13.44
C PHE A 20 14.62 17.86 -11.95
N ALA A 21 15.74 17.47 -11.34
CA ALA A 21 16.02 17.77 -9.94
C ALA A 21 15.98 19.28 -9.67
N VAL A 22 15.17 19.70 -8.70
CA VAL A 22 15.13 21.09 -8.21
C VAL A 22 16.01 21.18 -6.97
N ASP A 23 16.85 22.20 -6.91
CA ASP A 23 17.70 22.49 -5.76
C ASP A 23 16.84 22.90 -4.54
N PRO A 24 16.80 22.09 -3.46
CA PRO A 24 15.97 22.37 -2.29
C PRO A 24 16.43 23.59 -1.49
N TRP A 25 17.62 24.14 -1.78
CA TRP A 25 18.15 25.32 -1.10
C TRP A 25 17.68 26.65 -1.72
N HIS A 26 17.04 26.60 -2.89
CA HIS A 26 16.60 27.78 -3.66
C HIS A 26 15.09 27.79 -3.95
N ALA A 27 14.27 27.34 -3.00
CA ALA A 27 12.82 27.55 -3.08
C ALA A 27 12.51 29.06 -3.02
N ALA A 28 11.80 29.52 -4.05
CA ALA A 28 11.37 30.90 -4.28
C ALA A 28 11.11 31.71 -3.00
N THR A 29 11.90 32.77 -2.82
CA THR A 29 11.48 33.91 -2.01
C THR A 29 10.22 34.50 -2.66
N ASP A 30 9.18 34.67 -1.85
CA ASP A 30 7.90 35.34 -2.12
C ASP A 30 6.70 34.43 -2.42
N ALA A 31 6.11 33.92 -1.33
CA ALA A 31 4.67 33.77 -1.23
C ALA A 31 4.25 34.29 0.16
N GLY A 32 3.36 35.28 0.15
CA GLY A 32 3.03 36.13 1.30
C GLY A 32 2.45 35.41 2.51
N GLU A 33 2.49 36.17 3.61
CA GLU A 33 2.03 35.87 4.96
C GLU A 33 0.78 34.98 5.01
N ALA A 34 0.95 33.76 5.54
CA ALA A 34 -0.15 32.93 6.01
C ALA A 34 -0.26 33.09 7.53
N HIS A 35 -1.45 33.52 7.96
CA HIS A 35 -1.83 33.81 9.35
C HIS A 35 -1.51 32.68 10.35
N ASN A 36 -1.12 33.14 11.55
CA ASN A 36 -0.86 32.37 12.77
C ASN A 36 -1.95 31.35 13.11
N ASP A 37 -1.56 30.06 13.14
CA ASP A 37 -2.16 29.03 13.99
C ASP A 37 -1.01 28.29 14.69
N GLU A 38 -0.43 28.96 15.68
CA GLU A 38 0.92 28.74 16.20
C GLU A 38 0.98 27.69 17.35
N LEU A 39 0.12 26.67 17.35
CA LEU A 39 0.00 25.73 18.49
C LEU A 39 -0.10 24.23 18.16
N ALA A 40 0.16 23.80 16.92
CA ALA A 40 0.40 22.39 16.64
C ALA A 40 1.62 22.25 15.74
N GLY A 41 2.66 21.56 16.21
CA GLY A 41 3.74 21.11 15.34
C GLY A 41 3.20 20.26 14.18
N PRO A 42 4.04 19.84 13.21
CA PRO A 42 3.59 18.96 12.14
C PRO A 42 2.86 17.74 12.72
N THR A 43 1.66 17.47 12.24
CA THR A 43 0.87 16.29 12.60
C THR A 43 0.59 15.49 11.34
N HIS A 44 0.09 14.25 11.49
CA HIS A 44 -0.39 13.46 10.34
C HIS A 44 -1.49 14.17 9.52
N GLU A 45 -2.18 15.16 10.10
CA GLU A 45 -3.26 15.92 9.46
C GLU A 45 -2.79 17.27 8.88
N ALA A 46 -1.65 17.77 9.34
CA ALA A 46 -1.06 19.04 8.94
C ALA A 46 0.41 18.81 8.59
N PRO A 47 0.71 18.49 7.32
CA PRO A 47 2.07 18.24 6.87
C PRO A 47 2.93 19.50 7.09
N PRO A 48 4.25 19.33 7.28
CA PRO A 48 5.14 20.46 7.48
C PRO A 48 5.11 21.39 6.25
N THR A 49 5.03 22.70 6.48
CA THR A 49 5.08 23.72 5.42
C THR A 49 6.48 23.86 4.81
N LYS A 50 7.50 23.39 5.52
CA LYS A 50 8.90 23.27 5.08
C LYS A 50 9.48 21.98 5.66
N PHE A 51 10.16 21.20 4.85
CA PHE A 51 10.84 19.98 5.28
C PHE A 51 12.11 19.75 4.47
N ASN A 52 13.09 19.06 5.06
CA ASN A 52 14.27 18.56 4.36
C ASN A 52 14.09 17.06 4.13
N ILE A 53 13.81 16.66 2.89
CA ILE A 53 13.51 15.27 2.60
C ILE A 53 14.69 14.33 2.85
N TRP A 54 15.93 14.82 2.67
CA TRP A 54 17.12 14.01 2.88
C TRP A 54 17.35 13.71 4.36
N GLU A 55 17.10 14.69 5.23
CA GLU A 55 17.12 14.49 6.68
C GLU A 55 16.01 13.54 7.13
N MET A 56 14.80 13.69 6.58
CA MET A 56 13.69 12.77 6.87
C MET A 56 13.99 11.34 6.42
N ARG A 57 14.52 11.15 5.20
CA ARG A 57 14.95 9.83 4.70
C ARG A 57 16.06 9.24 5.57
N ALA A 58 17.05 10.05 5.96
CA ALA A 58 18.12 9.58 6.85
C ALA A 58 17.57 9.13 8.22
N ALA A 59 16.64 9.91 8.80
CA ALA A 59 15.97 9.53 10.06
C ALA A 59 15.15 8.24 9.90
N TYR A 60 14.37 8.11 8.82
CA TYR A 60 13.61 6.91 8.52
C TYR A 60 14.50 5.67 8.37
N HIS A 61 15.63 5.78 7.66
CA HIS A 61 16.58 4.68 7.56
C HIS A 61 17.22 4.31 8.91
N ALA A 62 17.44 5.28 9.80
CA ALA A 62 17.91 5.01 11.15
C ALA A 62 16.84 4.30 11.99
N GLU A 63 15.57 4.65 11.84
CA GLU A 63 14.44 3.95 12.49
C GLU A 63 14.30 2.52 11.97
N VAL A 64 14.43 2.30 10.65
CA VAL A 64 14.44 0.95 10.06
C VAL A 64 15.59 0.11 10.63
N ALA A 65 16.80 0.66 10.72
CA ALA A 65 17.94 -0.03 11.31
C ALA A 65 17.72 -0.37 12.79
N GLN A 66 17.11 0.54 13.56
CA GLN A 66 16.76 0.27 14.95
C GLN A 66 15.74 -0.86 15.07
N VAL A 67 14.72 -0.88 14.21
CA VAL A 67 13.72 -1.97 14.21
C VAL A 67 14.37 -3.30 13.82
N ASP A 68 15.29 -3.31 12.86
CA ASP A 68 16.04 -4.51 12.47
C ASP A 68 16.84 -5.09 13.65
N ASP A 69 17.58 -4.27 14.39
CA ASP A 69 18.29 -4.69 15.61
C ASP A 69 17.33 -5.29 16.66
N LEU A 70 16.15 -4.68 16.82
CA LEU A 70 15.14 -5.15 17.78
C LEU A 70 14.51 -6.48 17.35
N VAL A 71 14.26 -6.68 16.05
CA VAL A 71 13.81 -7.95 15.50
C VAL A 71 14.87 -9.02 15.71
N GLY A 72 16.15 -8.71 15.46
CA GLY A 72 17.28 -9.60 15.73
C GLY A 72 17.26 -10.13 17.18
N ARG A 73 17.05 -9.25 18.16
CA ARG A 73 16.94 -9.66 19.58
C ARG A 73 15.78 -10.59 19.87
N ILE A 74 14.65 -10.45 19.18
CA ILE A 74 13.51 -11.37 19.32
C ILE A 74 13.90 -12.75 18.76
N LEU A 75 14.56 -12.79 17.60
CA LEU A 75 15.02 -14.03 16.97
C LEU A 75 16.11 -14.74 17.80
N ASP A 76 17.04 -13.98 18.39
CA ASP A 76 18.05 -14.50 19.32
C ASP A 76 17.36 -15.15 20.53
N THR A 77 16.37 -14.48 21.11
CA THR A 77 15.60 -15.02 22.25
C THR A 77 14.87 -16.31 21.87
N LEU A 78 14.27 -16.38 20.68
CA LEU A 78 13.64 -17.61 20.18
C LEU A 78 14.66 -18.74 19.98
N THR A 79 15.88 -18.41 19.55
CA THR A 79 16.98 -19.36 19.40
C THR A 79 17.45 -19.89 20.75
N GLU A 80 17.76 -18.99 21.69
CA GLU A 80 18.26 -19.31 23.04
C GLU A 80 17.25 -20.15 23.85
N THR A 81 15.96 -19.88 23.67
CA THR A 81 14.88 -20.65 24.31
C THR A 81 14.52 -21.93 23.55
N GLY A 82 15.19 -22.20 22.42
CA GLY A 82 14.96 -23.37 21.58
C GLY A 82 13.56 -23.40 20.96
N GLN A 83 12.93 -22.25 20.75
CA GLN A 83 11.58 -22.11 20.18
C GLN A 83 11.59 -21.80 18.67
N LEU A 84 12.72 -21.36 18.11
CA LEU A 84 12.81 -20.93 16.72
C LEU A 84 12.31 -22.01 15.73
N ASP A 85 12.78 -23.25 15.87
CA ASP A 85 12.46 -24.36 14.97
C ASP A 85 10.99 -24.83 15.00
N ARG A 86 10.16 -24.25 15.89
CA ARG A 86 8.73 -24.54 16.00
C ARG A 86 7.86 -23.28 15.91
N THR A 87 8.43 -22.17 15.44
CA THR A 87 7.76 -20.88 15.35
C THR A 87 7.63 -20.45 13.90
N ILE A 88 6.41 -20.11 13.46
CA ILE A 88 6.20 -19.39 12.21
C ILE A 88 6.48 -17.91 12.47
N ILE A 89 7.34 -17.30 11.66
CA ILE A 89 7.67 -15.87 11.76
C ILE A 89 7.10 -15.17 10.53
N VAL A 90 6.35 -14.10 10.78
CA VAL A 90 5.86 -13.18 9.74
C VAL A 90 6.38 -11.79 10.08
N PHE A 91 7.17 -11.22 9.17
CA PHE A 91 7.56 -9.81 9.21
C PHE A 91 6.86 -9.09 8.07
N MET A 92 6.15 -8.01 8.38
CA MET A 92 5.45 -7.19 7.41
C MET A 92 5.28 -5.76 7.90
N SER A 93 4.88 -4.87 7.00
CA SER A 93 4.37 -3.54 7.34
C SER A 93 2.87 -3.45 7.02
N ASP A 94 2.12 -2.63 7.74
CA ASP A 94 0.70 -2.40 7.51
C ASP A 94 0.45 -1.48 6.30
N HIS A 95 1.35 -0.51 6.08
CA HIS A 95 1.42 0.35 4.91
C HIS A 95 2.83 0.94 4.77
N GLY A 96 3.17 1.42 3.58
CA GLY A 96 4.42 2.16 3.34
C GLY A 96 4.33 3.66 3.66
N ASP A 97 5.28 4.43 3.16
CA ASP A 97 5.32 5.89 3.28
C ASP A 97 5.86 6.48 1.97
N MET A 98 5.24 7.58 1.50
CA MET A 98 5.67 8.24 0.28
C MET A 98 7.08 8.80 0.38
N MET A 99 7.54 9.21 1.57
CA MET A 99 8.92 9.69 1.80
C MET A 99 9.45 10.63 0.69
N GLY A 100 8.61 11.55 0.23
CA GLY A 100 8.92 12.56 -0.79
C GLY A 100 8.59 12.17 -2.23
N ASP A 101 8.35 10.89 -2.50
CA ASP A 101 7.99 10.41 -3.83
C ASP A 101 6.68 11.09 -4.29
N HIS A 102 6.66 11.50 -5.56
CA HIS A 102 5.58 12.30 -6.16
C HIS A 102 5.28 13.62 -5.43
N GLY A 103 6.23 14.14 -4.62
CA GLY A 103 6.03 15.33 -3.78
C GLY A 103 5.14 15.09 -2.56
N LEU A 104 4.86 13.83 -2.24
CA LEU A 104 3.99 13.45 -1.14
C LEU A 104 4.80 13.00 0.08
N LEU A 105 4.26 13.25 1.25
CA LEU A 105 4.76 12.73 2.52
C LEU A 105 3.68 11.84 3.15
N TYR A 106 4.12 10.91 3.99
CA TYR A 106 3.24 10.02 4.74
C TYR A 106 2.42 9.11 3.82
N LYS A 107 1.23 8.75 4.27
CA LYS A 107 0.24 7.94 3.58
C LYS A 107 -1.05 8.74 3.40
N GLY A 108 -1.81 8.42 2.36
CA GLY A 108 -3.06 9.10 2.06
C GLY A 108 -3.94 8.29 1.14
N CYS A 109 -4.84 8.95 0.41
CA CYS A 109 -5.75 8.28 -0.50
C CYS A 109 -5.15 7.90 -1.86
N ARG A 110 -3.84 8.11 -2.07
CA ARG A 110 -3.12 7.68 -3.28
C ARG A 110 -2.55 6.29 -3.07
N PHE A 111 -2.51 5.49 -4.14
CA PHE A 111 -2.08 4.09 -4.10
C PHE A 111 -0.76 3.85 -4.85
N TYR A 112 0.15 4.82 -4.80
CA TYR A 112 1.50 4.66 -5.33
C TYR A 112 2.25 3.55 -4.59
N GLU A 113 3.19 2.90 -5.27
CA GLU A 113 3.98 1.78 -4.75
C GLU A 113 4.53 2.05 -3.35
N GLY A 114 5.09 3.25 -3.13
CA GLY A 114 5.68 3.64 -1.85
C GLY A 114 4.76 3.52 -0.62
N VAL A 115 3.43 3.50 -0.80
CA VAL A 115 2.45 3.35 0.29
C VAL A 115 1.79 1.97 0.33
N VAL A 116 1.62 1.31 -0.82
CA VAL A 116 0.80 0.08 -0.92
C VAL A 116 1.62 -1.19 -1.08
N HIS A 117 2.86 -1.07 -1.55
CA HIS A 117 3.76 -2.20 -1.72
C HIS A 117 4.68 -2.32 -0.50
N VAL A 118 4.27 -3.17 0.42
CA VAL A 118 4.92 -3.35 1.72
C VAL A 118 5.78 -4.61 1.76
N PRO A 119 6.82 -4.67 2.61
CA PRO A 119 7.58 -5.90 2.81
C PRO A 119 6.68 -7.00 3.39
N LEU A 120 6.92 -8.24 2.95
CA LEU A 120 6.38 -9.45 3.56
C LEU A 120 7.45 -10.54 3.52
N VAL A 121 7.87 -11.00 4.69
CA VAL A 121 8.78 -12.13 4.87
C VAL A 121 8.08 -13.15 5.76
N ILE A 122 7.98 -14.40 5.27
CA ILE A 122 7.38 -15.50 6.01
C ILE A 122 8.43 -16.61 6.14
N SER A 123 8.75 -16.99 7.38
CA SER A 123 9.57 -18.15 7.69
C SER A 123 8.70 -19.22 8.35
N VAL A 124 8.63 -20.38 7.72
CA VAL A 124 7.88 -21.54 8.21
C VAL A 124 8.86 -22.69 8.42
N PRO A 125 8.99 -23.25 9.64
CA PRO A 125 9.88 -24.37 9.89
C PRO A 125 9.62 -25.55 8.95
N GLY A 126 10.67 -26.02 8.27
CA GLY A 126 10.59 -27.14 7.33
C GLY A 126 9.98 -26.82 5.96
N SER A 127 9.68 -25.55 5.67
CA SER A 127 9.16 -25.16 4.35
C SER A 127 10.19 -25.38 3.23
N PRO A 128 9.80 -25.97 2.10
CA PRO A 128 10.66 -26.06 0.91
C PRO A 128 10.89 -24.70 0.23
N ALA A 129 10.11 -23.67 0.59
CA ALA A 129 10.24 -22.31 0.06
C ALA A 129 11.34 -21.49 0.75
N GLN A 130 12.03 -22.06 1.74
CA GLN A 130 13.07 -21.36 2.51
C GLN A 130 14.12 -20.72 1.59
N GLY A 131 14.40 -19.43 1.81
CA GLY A 131 15.36 -18.66 1.02
C GLY A 131 14.90 -18.30 -0.41
N SER A 132 13.65 -18.60 -0.75
CA SER A 132 13.09 -18.23 -2.06
C SER A 132 12.51 -16.82 -2.06
N VAL A 133 12.41 -16.23 -3.25
CA VAL A 133 11.73 -14.96 -3.52
C VAL A 133 10.56 -15.24 -4.48
N SER A 134 9.43 -14.60 -4.23
CA SER A 134 8.19 -14.73 -5.01
C SER A 134 7.80 -13.38 -5.59
N ASN A 135 7.31 -13.37 -6.82
CA ASN A 135 6.66 -12.21 -7.46
C ASN A 135 5.13 -12.38 -7.53
N ALA A 136 4.57 -13.35 -6.79
CA ALA A 136 3.13 -13.52 -6.72
C ALA A 136 2.46 -12.27 -6.13
N LEU A 137 1.28 -11.93 -6.64
CA LEU A 137 0.49 -10.84 -6.09
C LEU A 137 -0.18 -11.31 -4.78
N VAL A 138 0.15 -10.64 -3.67
CA VAL A 138 -0.30 -10.99 -2.31
C VAL A 138 -0.94 -9.77 -1.64
N GLU A 139 -1.95 -10.00 -0.81
CA GLU A 139 -2.60 -8.95 -0.01
C GLU A 139 -2.40 -9.23 1.48
N LEU A 140 -2.36 -8.20 2.33
CA LEU A 140 -2.21 -8.38 3.78
C LEU A 140 -3.35 -9.22 4.42
N VAL A 141 -4.54 -9.25 3.78
CA VAL A 141 -5.65 -10.10 4.20
C VAL A 141 -5.38 -11.60 4.03
N ASP A 142 -4.34 -11.98 3.30
CA ASP A 142 -3.93 -13.38 3.10
C ASP A 142 -3.20 -13.97 4.31
N ILE A 143 -2.66 -13.11 5.19
CA ILE A 143 -1.84 -13.56 6.32
C ILE A 143 -2.67 -14.35 7.32
N ALA A 144 -3.86 -13.87 7.69
CA ALA A 144 -4.74 -14.57 8.62
C ALA A 144 -5.13 -15.99 8.15
N PRO A 145 -5.70 -16.20 6.95
CA PRO A 145 -6.01 -17.54 6.47
C PRO A 145 -4.76 -18.41 6.29
N THR A 146 -3.61 -17.84 5.94
CA THR A 146 -2.33 -18.56 5.86
C THR A 146 -1.92 -19.12 7.22
N LEU A 147 -1.94 -18.29 8.27
CA LEU A 147 -1.56 -18.71 9.62
C LEU A 147 -2.50 -19.77 10.18
N LEU A 148 -3.81 -19.66 9.91
CA LEU A 148 -4.79 -20.68 10.28
C LEU A 148 -4.49 -22.01 9.57
N SER A 149 -4.30 -21.99 8.24
CA SER A 149 -4.02 -23.19 7.46
C SER A 149 -2.72 -23.88 7.91
N LEU A 150 -1.63 -23.12 8.06
CA LEU A 150 -0.34 -23.65 8.54
C LEU A 150 -0.41 -24.21 9.96
N SER A 151 -1.36 -23.74 10.77
CA SER A 151 -1.61 -24.24 12.13
C SER A 151 -2.60 -25.42 12.17
N GLY A 152 -3.07 -25.90 11.01
CA GLY A 152 -4.09 -26.96 10.93
C GLY A 152 -5.47 -26.55 11.44
N LEU A 153 -5.76 -25.25 11.47
CA LEU A 153 -7.05 -24.69 11.88
C LEU A 153 -7.94 -24.43 10.66
N GLU A 154 -9.25 -24.51 10.86
CA GLU A 154 -10.23 -24.18 9.81
C GLU A 154 -10.16 -22.70 9.46
N VAL A 155 -10.12 -22.40 8.15
CA VAL A 155 -10.21 -21.02 7.63
C VAL A 155 -11.68 -20.66 7.46
N PRO A 156 -12.20 -19.64 8.18
CA PRO A 156 -13.59 -19.23 8.04
C PRO A 156 -13.91 -18.77 6.61
N LYS A 157 -15.04 -19.25 6.05
CA LYS A 157 -15.52 -18.85 4.70
C LYS A 157 -15.70 -17.35 4.50
N ALA A 158 -15.83 -16.58 5.59
CA ALA A 158 -15.98 -15.13 5.55
C ALA A 158 -14.64 -14.39 5.34
N MET A 159 -13.49 -15.05 5.50
CA MET A 159 -12.20 -14.44 5.20
C MET A 159 -12.07 -14.21 3.70
N GLN A 160 -11.68 -12.99 3.33
CA GLN A 160 -11.51 -12.59 1.92
C GLN A 160 -10.15 -12.99 1.35
N GLY A 161 -9.15 -13.18 2.22
CA GLY A 161 -7.81 -13.58 1.83
C GLY A 161 -7.74 -15.03 1.35
N LEU A 162 -6.75 -15.31 0.53
CA LEU A 162 -6.40 -16.65 0.08
C LEU A 162 -5.12 -17.08 0.80
N SER A 163 -5.12 -18.28 1.36
CA SER A 163 -3.95 -18.82 2.06
C SER A 163 -2.77 -19.01 1.10
N LEU A 164 -1.57 -18.69 1.57
CA LEU A 164 -0.29 -18.90 0.89
C LEU A 164 0.32 -20.29 1.20
N ASP A 165 -0.34 -21.11 2.02
CA ASP A 165 0.13 -22.43 2.44
C ASP A 165 0.54 -23.34 1.28
N GLN A 166 -0.20 -23.36 0.17
CA GLN A 166 0.15 -24.19 -0.98
C GLN A 166 1.52 -23.81 -1.58
N MET A 167 1.85 -22.52 -1.57
CA MET A 167 3.15 -22.02 -2.01
C MET A 167 4.23 -22.35 -0.97
N LEU A 168 3.95 -22.05 0.31
CA LEU A 168 4.89 -22.23 1.40
C LEU A 168 5.21 -23.72 1.66
N LEU A 169 4.30 -24.64 1.34
CA LEU A 169 4.49 -26.08 1.49
C LEU A 169 4.99 -26.76 0.20
N GLY A 170 5.20 -26.00 -0.88
CA GLY A 170 5.75 -26.52 -2.14
C GLY A 170 4.77 -27.32 -3.00
N ASN A 171 3.46 -27.15 -2.78
CA ASN A 171 2.41 -27.83 -3.55
C ASN A 171 2.09 -27.10 -4.87
N THR A 172 2.47 -25.82 -4.99
CA THR A 172 2.31 -25.01 -6.20
C THR A 172 3.54 -24.12 -6.43
N SER A 173 3.63 -23.50 -7.61
CA SER A 173 4.67 -22.51 -7.93
C SER A 173 4.57 -21.31 -6.98
N LEU A 174 5.74 -20.79 -6.55
CA LEU A 174 5.82 -19.60 -5.70
C LEU A 174 5.30 -18.34 -6.40
N ASP A 175 5.12 -18.31 -7.71
CA ASP A 175 4.60 -17.14 -8.43
C ASP A 175 3.10 -17.27 -8.75
N CYS A 176 2.43 -18.31 -8.24
CA CYS A 176 1.04 -18.62 -8.55
C CYS A 176 0.14 -18.46 -7.31
N HIS A 177 -0.44 -17.27 -7.14
CA HIS A 177 -1.39 -16.98 -6.06
C HIS A 177 -2.68 -16.33 -6.57
N LYS A 178 -2.65 -15.02 -6.82
CA LYS A 178 -3.78 -14.22 -7.30
C LYS A 178 -3.49 -13.61 -8.67
N PRO A 179 -4.52 -13.45 -9.52
CA PRO A 179 -4.39 -12.75 -10.79
C PRO A 179 -4.42 -11.22 -10.64
N TYR A 180 -4.85 -10.71 -9.48
CA TYR A 180 -4.89 -9.28 -9.15
C TYR A 180 -4.93 -9.06 -7.64
N VAL A 181 -4.65 -7.83 -7.22
CA VAL A 181 -4.80 -7.33 -5.85
C VAL A 181 -5.61 -6.03 -5.85
N VAL A 182 -6.21 -5.74 -4.70
CA VAL A 182 -7.00 -4.53 -4.46
C VAL A 182 -6.54 -3.84 -3.18
N SER A 183 -6.77 -2.53 -3.14
CA SER A 183 -6.60 -1.73 -1.92
C SER A 183 -7.71 -0.69 -1.85
N GLU A 184 -8.09 -0.32 -0.63
CA GLU A 184 -9.20 0.58 -0.40
C GLU A 184 -8.80 1.68 0.58
N TYR A 185 -9.33 2.87 0.33
CA TYR A 185 -9.20 4.01 1.21
C TYR A 185 -10.59 4.54 1.55
N HIS A 186 -10.96 4.54 2.82
CA HIS A 186 -12.29 4.93 3.27
C HIS A 186 -12.26 6.03 4.33
N ASN A 187 -11.97 7.26 3.88
CA ASN A 187 -12.07 8.47 4.71
C ASN A 187 -11.26 8.37 6.03
N SER A 188 -10.04 7.85 5.91
CA SER A 188 -9.15 7.56 7.05
C SER A 188 -8.43 8.81 7.57
N LEU A 189 -8.26 9.86 6.74
CA LEU A 189 -7.75 11.17 7.15
C LEU A 189 -8.91 12.15 7.27
N ARG A 190 -9.13 12.71 8.47
CA ARG A 190 -10.24 13.64 8.73
C ARG A 190 -9.73 14.96 9.27
N PHE A 191 -9.53 15.94 8.39
CA PHE A 191 -9.26 17.32 8.82
C PHE A 191 -10.54 18.17 8.85
N ARG A 192 -10.53 19.22 9.69
CA ARG A 192 -11.68 20.13 9.84
C ARG A 192 -12.12 20.68 8.49
N GLY A 193 -13.37 20.38 8.12
CA GLY A 193 -13.98 20.86 6.88
C GLY A 193 -13.78 19.97 5.65
N SER A 194 -13.05 18.84 5.75
CA SER A 194 -12.97 17.83 4.68
C SER A 194 -14.31 17.12 4.46
N ARG A 195 -14.58 16.68 3.23
CA ARG A 195 -15.63 15.69 2.92
C ARG A 195 -15.14 14.25 3.04
N GLY A 196 -13.83 14.06 3.25
CA GLY A 196 -13.18 12.76 3.17
C GLY A 196 -13.00 12.27 1.74
N SER A 197 -12.03 11.39 1.53
CA SER A 197 -11.86 10.67 0.26
C SER A 197 -12.29 9.21 0.38
N ARG A 198 -12.90 8.69 -0.69
CA ARG A 198 -13.12 7.27 -0.90
C ARG A 198 -12.39 6.88 -2.18
N ALA A 199 -11.57 5.85 -2.14
CA ALA A 199 -10.85 5.41 -3.31
C ALA A 199 -10.62 3.89 -3.30
N SER A 200 -10.50 3.30 -4.49
CA SER A 200 -10.16 1.90 -4.70
C SER A 200 -9.02 1.77 -5.70
N MET A 201 -8.14 0.80 -5.46
CA MET A 201 -7.08 0.39 -6.37
C MET A 201 -7.32 -1.05 -6.86
N TYR A 202 -7.01 -1.29 -8.11
CA TYR A 202 -6.91 -2.61 -8.74
C TYR A 202 -5.54 -2.72 -9.42
N TYR A 203 -4.83 -3.83 -9.22
CA TYR A 203 -3.56 -4.11 -9.89
C TYR A 203 -3.49 -5.57 -10.33
N ASP A 204 -3.21 -5.82 -11.62
CA ASP A 204 -3.14 -7.17 -12.21
C ASP A 204 -1.71 -7.68 -12.46
N GLY A 205 -0.70 -7.06 -11.85
CA GLY A 205 0.71 -7.37 -12.09
C GLY A 205 1.31 -6.60 -13.27
N ARG A 206 0.50 -5.82 -14.00
CA ARG A 206 0.98 -4.87 -15.01
C ARG A 206 0.28 -3.53 -14.94
N HIS A 207 -1.05 -3.50 -14.95
CA HIS A 207 -1.80 -2.27 -14.96
C HIS A 207 -2.36 -1.97 -13.58
N LYS A 208 -2.13 -0.74 -13.11
CA LYS A 208 -2.73 -0.24 -11.87
C LYS A 208 -3.80 0.79 -12.21
N LEU A 209 -5.00 0.58 -11.69
CA LEU A 209 -6.14 1.48 -11.82
C LEU A 209 -6.54 2.01 -10.44
N ASN A 210 -6.51 3.32 -10.27
CA ASN A 210 -7.04 4.00 -9.09
C ASN A 210 -8.33 4.73 -9.46
N VAL A 211 -9.37 4.55 -8.67
CA VAL A 211 -10.64 5.26 -8.83
C VAL A 211 -10.93 6.05 -7.57
N TYR A 212 -11.11 7.36 -7.72
CA TYR A 212 -11.54 8.24 -6.63
C TYR A 212 -13.06 8.41 -6.73
N HIS A 213 -13.77 7.79 -5.80
CA HIS A 213 -15.23 7.72 -5.85
C HIS A 213 -15.86 9.09 -5.62
N ASP A 214 -17.03 9.29 -6.23
CA ASP A 214 -17.88 10.49 -6.10
C ASP A 214 -17.31 11.80 -6.68
N VAL A 215 -16.15 11.74 -7.34
CA VAL A 215 -15.45 12.93 -7.88
C VAL A 215 -15.08 12.83 -9.35
N GLY A 216 -15.29 11.67 -9.98
CA GLY A 216 -15.13 11.48 -11.44
C GLY A 216 -13.68 11.50 -11.93
N ILE A 217 -12.71 11.33 -11.04
CA ILE A 217 -11.28 11.29 -11.35
C ILE A 217 -10.68 9.93 -10.96
N GLY A 218 -9.54 9.61 -11.54
CA GLY A 218 -8.82 8.37 -11.32
C GLY A 218 -7.41 8.49 -11.90
N GLU A 219 -6.65 7.41 -11.79
CA GLU A 219 -5.32 7.26 -12.39
C GLU A 219 -5.21 5.88 -13.01
N LEU A 220 -4.40 5.78 -14.07
CA LEU A 220 -4.10 4.52 -14.75
C LEU A 220 -2.62 4.46 -15.12
N PHE A 221 -1.91 3.44 -14.64
CA PHE A 221 -0.48 3.23 -14.90
C PHE A 221 -0.24 1.88 -15.57
N ASP A 222 0.73 1.82 -16.49
CA ASP A 222 1.29 0.57 -17.03
C ASP A 222 2.68 0.36 -16.41
N HIS A 223 2.77 -0.46 -15.35
CA HIS A 223 3.99 -0.70 -14.59
C HIS A 223 5.10 -1.37 -15.42
N LYS A 224 4.76 -1.95 -16.57
CA LYS A 224 5.79 -2.47 -17.48
C LYS A 224 6.60 -1.35 -18.12
N GLU A 225 5.94 -0.27 -18.51
CA GLU A 225 6.55 0.87 -19.21
C GLU A 225 6.89 2.02 -18.25
N ASP A 226 6.16 2.12 -17.13
CA ASP A 226 6.26 3.16 -16.12
C ASP A 226 6.17 2.57 -14.70
N PRO A 227 7.22 1.85 -14.25
CA PRO A 227 7.22 1.17 -12.94
C PRO A 227 7.15 2.15 -11.75
N ASN A 228 7.47 3.43 -11.96
CA ASN A 228 7.46 4.48 -10.94
C ASN A 228 6.24 5.40 -11.05
N GLU A 229 5.24 5.06 -11.87
CA GLU A 229 3.92 5.71 -11.88
C GLU A 229 3.96 7.22 -12.16
N HIS A 230 4.85 7.65 -13.05
CA HIS A 230 5.01 9.06 -13.43
C HIS A 230 4.10 9.51 -14.58
N TYR A 231 3.53 8.56 -15.34
CA TYR A 231 2.77 8.80 -16.56
C TYR A 231 1.34 8.26 -16.43
N ASP A 232 0.44 9.09 -15.90
CA ASP A 232 -0.97 8.77 -15.80
C ASP A 232 -1.66 8.73 -17.18
N LEU A 233 -2.28 7.58 -17.49
CA LEU A 233 -3.00 7.29 -18.73
C LEU A 233 -4.52 7.51 -18.60
N TRP A 234 -5.03 7.94 -17.45
CA TRP A 234 -6.47 8.04 -17.15
C TRP A 234 -7.25 8.86 -18.19
N ASP A 235 -6.70 9.99 -18.63
CA ASP A 235 -7.32 10.89 -19.62
C ASP A 235 -6.81 10.65 -21.05
N SER A 236 -5.97 9.63 -21.26
CA SER A 236 -5.42 9.32 -22.57
C SER A 236 -6.48 8.77 -23.52
N HIS A 237 -6.76 9.50 -24.61
CA HIS A 237 -7.70 9.04 -25.64
C HIS A 237 -7.31 7.70 -26.28
N HIS A 238 -6.02 7.40 -26.36
CA HIS A 238 -5.48 6.14 -26.90
C HIS A 238 -5.72 4.95 -25.98
N HIS A 239 -5.86 5.16 -24.66
CA HIS A 239 -6.00 4.11 -23.66
C HIS A 239 -7.44 3.95 -23.14
N ARG A 240 -8.43 4.60 -23.77
CA ARG A 240 -9.85 4.52 -23.35
C ARG A 240 -10.37 3.07 -23.29
N GLY A 241 -10.01 2.23 -24.25
CA GLY A 241 -10.41 0.82 -24.25
C GLY A 241 -9.86 0.07 -23.03
N LEU A 242 -8.58 0.26 -22.73
CA LEU A 242 -7.93 -0.31 -21.55
C LEU A 242 -8.58 0.18 -20.26
N LYS A 243 -8.82 1.50 -20.13
CA LYS A 243 -9.50 2.09 -18.97
C LYS A 243 -10.87 1.47 -18.72
N TYR A 244 -11.69 1.30 -19.75
CA TYR A 244 -13.02 0.73 -19.58
C TYR A 244 -12.99 -0.76 -19.21
N ASP A 245 -12.08 -1.52 -19.81
CA ASP A 245 -11.86 -2.93 -19.44
C ASP A 245 -11.43 -3.05 -17.97
N LEU A 246 -10.43 -2.28 -17.55
CA LEU A 246 -9.94 -2.28 -16.16
C LEU A 246 -10.98 -1.79 -15.16
N LEU A 247 -11.81 -0.80 -15.50
CA LEU A 247 -12.94 -0.39 -14.66
C LEU A 247 -13.93 -1.55 -14.44
N GLY A 248 -14.22 -2.33 -15.49
CA GLY A 248 -15.06 -3.52 -15.40
C GLY A 248 -14.44 -4.63 -14.53
N ARG A 249 -13.13 -4.87 -14.69
CA ARG A 249 -12.38 -5.85 -13.87
C ARG A 249 -12.30 -5.43 -12.41
N SER A 250 -11.99 -4.15 -12.16
CA SER A 250 -11.94 -3.57 -10.80
C SER A 250 -13.31 -3.69 -10.12
N PHE A 251 -14.40 -3.37 -10.81
CA PHE A 251 -15.75 -3.55 -10.27
C PHE A 251 -16.04 -5.03 -9.93
N SER A 252 -15.68 -5.94 -10.83
CA SER A 252 -15.85 -7.38 -10.63
C SER A 252 -15.03 -7.89 -9.44
N ALA A 253 -13.79 -7.42 -9.29
CA ALA A 253 -12.90 -7.75 -8.17
C ALA A 253 -13.50 -7.31 -6.82
N MET A 254 -14.00 -6.07 -6.72
CA MET A 254 -14.65 -5.57 -5.50
C MET A 254 -15.92 -6.36 -5.18
N MET A 255 -16.71 -6.74 -6.18
CA MET A 255 -17.91 -7.57 -5.97
C MET A 255 -17.58 -8.95 -5.40
N LEU A 256 -16.48 -9.58 -5.83
CA LEU A 256 -16.02 -10.87 -5.31
C LEU A 256 -15.51 -10.80 -3.87
N ARG A 257 -15.13 -9.61 -3.39
CA ARG A 257 -14.74 -9.37 -2.00
C ARG A 257 -15.93 -9.07 -1.11
N SER A 258 -17.08 -8.69 -1.66
CA SER A 258 -18.29 -8.52 -0.87
C SER A 258 -18.73 -9.88 -0.31
N GLY A 259 -18.88 -9.99 1.01
CA GLY A 259 -19.23 -11.26 1.65
C GLY A 259 -20.48 -11.88 1.03
N SER A 260 -20.46 -13.20 0.82
CA SER A 260 -21.52 -13.98 0.16
C SER A 260 -22.89 -13.96 0.88
N GLY A 261 -22.98 -13.24 2.00
CA GLY A 261 -24.10 -13.30 2.93
C GLY A 261 -24.04 -14.55 3.82
N PRO A 262 -25.08 -14.80 4.61
CA PRO A 262 -25.19 -16.03 5.39
C PRO A 262 -25.18 -17.26 4.47
N GLU A 263 -24.66 -18.38 4.99
CA GLU A 263 -24.68 -19.66 4.28
C GLU A 263 -26.11 -20.03 3.88
N ARG A 264 -26.30 -20.41 2.63
CA ARG A 264 -27.60 -20.87 2.14
C ARG A 264 -27.90 -22.21 2.78
N ILE A 265 -29.04 -22.30 3.47
CA ILE A 265 -29.49 -23.54 4.13
C ILE A 265 -30.24 -24.48 3.18
N GLU A 266 -30.64 -24.00 2.00
CA GLU A 266 -31.31 -24.78 0.95
C GLU A 266 -30.91 -24.26 -0.45
N ASP A 267 -30.81 -25.18 -1.41
CA ASP A 267 -30.67 -24.87 -2.83
C ASP A 267 -32.05 -24.60 -3.45
N TYR A 268 -32.17 -23.54 -4.28
CA TYR A 268 -33.38 -23.24 -5.06
C TYR A 268 -33.27 -23.78 -6.47
#